data_AF-A0A5C5Z107-F1
#
_entry.id   AF-A0A5C5Z107-F1
#
_cell.length_a   1.000
_cell.length_b   1.000
_cell.length_c   1.000
_cell.angle_alpha   90.00
_cell.angle_beta   90.00
_cell.angle_gamma   90.00
#
_symmetry.space_group_name_H-M   'P 1'
#
loop_
_entity.id
_entity.type
_entity.pdbx_description
1 polymer ?
#
loop_
_entity_poly.entity_id
_entity_poly.type
_entity_poly.pdbx_seq_one_letter_code
_entity_poly.pdbx_strand_id
1 'polypeptide(L)'
;MNDRPFAARFLPAGVVQRTSSRRISKAGVHRADFGGLHIRAGEFVSGEVESLINDDALVSAACAEIVELTQDRRAVLIFASSVAHGRRVVEVLQQNHGIECGFVTGETPAADRDELLARFRGDAPTSLLGEEPLRFLCNVSVLTTGFDAPRVDCVVMLRPTMSPGLLYQCVGRGFRLHPDKQDCLVLDFGGNIERHGPIDQIKPKEKQLRSGSEPPAKECEKCHALVACGYANCPECGHPFPPSQREAHDAEASEAGVLSGEVTDIEYNVQDIIYRIHRKRDADEDAPRCLRVDYMIGLDHWQSEFICIEHTGYAKAKANVWWSQRCLDPCPNNAEEALDIANAGLLASPERITVQSITGQKYDRITKQTLGEIPNAALEEAPF
;
A
#
# COMPACT_ATOMS: atom_id res chain seq x y z
N MET A 1 -27.62 9.81 -59.31
CA MET A 1 -28.85 10.22 -58.60
C MET A 1 -29.44 8.94 -58.02
N ASN A 2 -29.43 8.62 -56.73
CA ASN A 2 -29.22 9.39 -55.49
C ASN A 2 -28.55 8.43 -54.48
N ASP A 3 -27.34 8.74 -54.02
CA ASP A 3 -27.08 9.17 -52.64
C ASP A 3 -28.23 9.92 -51.95
N ARG A 4 -28.62 9.45 -50.75
CA ARG A 4 -28.85 10.21 -49.49
C ARG A 4 -29.53 9.37 -48.38
N PRO A 5 -29.40 9.76 -47.09
CA PRO A 5 -28.62 9.00 -46.11
C PRO A 5 -29.41 8.55 -44.88
N PHE A 6 -28.77 7.71 -44.06
CA PHE A 6 -29.20 7.32 -42.73
C PHE A 6 -29.22 8.56 -41.80
N ALA A 7 -30.41 9.04 -41.46
CA ALA A 7 -30.57 10.14 -40.52
C ALA A 7 -30.30 9.66 -39.09
N ALA A 8 -29.20 10.13 -38.51
CA ALA A 8 -28.93 10.06 -37.09
C ALA A 8 -30.03 10.83 -36.32
N ARG A 9 -30.86 10.10 -35.58
CA ARG A 9 -31.75 10.70 -34.57
C ARG A 9 -30.88 11.11 -33.38
N PHE A 10 -30.56 12.39 -33.31
CA PHE A 10 -30.07 13.05 -32.11
C PHE A 10 -31.11 12.90 -30.99
N LEU A 11 -30.76 12.16 -29.94
CA LEU A 11 -31.42 12.27 -28.64
C LEU A 11 -30.78 13.45 -27.87
N PRO A 12 -31.57 14.25 -27.15
CA PRO A 12 -31.10 15.49 -26.54
C PRO A 12 -30.11 15.22 -25.41
N ALA A 13 -29.11 16.08 -25.32
CA ALA A 13 -28.12 16.13 -24.24
C ALA A 13 -28.82 16.29 -22.88
N GLY A 14 -28.53 15.41 -21.92
CA GLY A 14 -29.01 15.58 -20.55
C GLY A 14 -29.13 14.34 -19.64
N VAL A 15 -28.76 13.13 -20.08
CA VAL A 15 -28.71 11.97 -19.17
C VAL A 15 -27.27 11.70 -18.80
N VAL A 16 -26.85 12.18 -17.63
CA VAL A 16 -25.65 11.67 -16.95
C VAL A 16 -25.89 10.18 -16.72
N GLN A 17 -25.25 9.31 -17.52
CA GLN A 17 -25.18 7.89 -17.24
C GLN A 17 -24.55 7.73 -15.85
N ARG A 18 -25.35 7.43 -14.83
CA ARG A 18 -24.84 6.99 -13.53
C ARG A 18 -24.12 5.66 -13.76
N THR A 19 -22.80 5.69 -13.81
CA THR A 19 -21.96 4.52 -14.09
C THR A 19 -21.73 3.61 -12.87
N SER A 20 -22.25 3.96 -11.69
CA SER A 20 -22.05 3.20 -10.44
C SER A 20 -23.14 3.55 -9.41
N SER A 21 -23.53 2.58 -8.58
CA SER A 21 -24.42 2.81 -7.43
C SER A 21 -23.74 3.71 -6.38
N ARG A 22 -24.52 4.42 -5.55
CA ARG A 22 -23.99 5.27 -4.47
C ARG A 22 -23.14 4.39 -3.53
N ARG A 23 -22.00 4.90 -3.04
CA ARG A 23 -21.05 4.16 -2.21
C ARG A 23 -21.11 4.67 -0.78
N ILE A 24 -21.23 3.76 0.19
CA ILE A 24 -21.18 4.07 1.61
C ILE A 24 -20.10 3.18 2.22
N SER A 25 -19.03 3.78 2.75
CA SER A 25 -17.96 3.05 3.45
C SER A 25 -18.04 3.31 4.95
N LYS A 26 -18.00 2.25 5.75
CA LYS A 26 -17.87 2.33 7.20
C LYS A 26 -16.64 1.51 7.63
N ALA A 27 -15.78 2.11 8.44
CA ALA A 27 -14.78 1.36 9.18
C ALA A 27 -15.49 0.62 10.32
N GLY A 28 -15.19 -0.66 10.52
CA GLY A 28 -15.75 -1.43 11.62
C GLY A 28 -15.28 -0.89 12.98
N VAL A 29 -16.17 -0.87 13.96
CA VAL A 29 -15.85 -0.47 15.35
C VAL A 29 -14.95 -1.52 16.00
N HIS A 30 -15.17 -2.80 15.70
CA HIS A 30 -14.39 -3.92 16.23
C HIS A 30 -13.35 -4.41 15.22
N ARG A 31 -12.31 -3.60 15.00
CA ARG A 31 -11.19 -3.89 14.09
C ARG A 31 -10.02 -4.57 14.82
N ALA A 32 -9.33 -5.47 14.13
CA ALA A 32 -8.03 -5.95 14.61
C ALA A 32 -6.97 -4.84 14.46
N ASP A 33 -6.07 -4.73 15.42
CA ASP A 33 -4.90 -3.84 15.34
C ASP A 33 -3.76 -4.52 14.59
N PHE A 34 -3.60 -4.13 13.33
CA PHE A 34 -2.57 -4.67 12.45
C PHE A 34 -1.24 -3.88 12.50
N GLY A 35 -1.12 -2.87 13.37
CA GLY A 35 0.05 -1.98 13.45
C GLY A 35 1.33 -2.66 13.93
N GLY A 36 1.22 -3.77 14.66
CA GLY A 36 2.35 -4.55 15.18
C GLY A 36 2.77 -5.74 14.31
N LEU A 37 2.12 -5.97 13.17
CA LEU A 37 2.41 -7.14 12.34
C LEU A 37 3.60 -6.89 11.39
N HIS A 38 4.47 -7.89 11.27
CA HIS A 38 5.60 -7.81 10.36
C HIS A 38 5.14 -7.92 8.90
N ILE A 39 5.85 -7.25 8.00
CA ILE A 39 5.61 -7.30 6.55
C ILE A 39 6.78 -8.02 5.89
N ARG A 40 6.50 -9.06 5.09
CA ARG A 40 7.48 -9.76 4.25
C ARG A 40 6.99 -9.80 2.82
N ALA A 41 7.89 -9.48 1.87
CA ALA A 41 7.58 -9.43 0.44
C ALA A 41 6.37 -8.53 0.06
N GLY A 42 6.10 -7.49 0.85
CA GLY A 42 5.01 -6.53 0.58
C GLY A 42 3.63 -6.98 1.08
N GLU A 43 3.53 -8.06 1.86
CA GLU A 43 2.32 -8.49 2.56
C GLU A 43 2.61 -8.78 4.04
N PHE A 44 1.57 -8.80 4.89
CA PHE A 44 1.71 -9.18 6.30
C PHE A 44 2.14 -10.66 6.43
N VAL A 45 2.95 -10.97 7.46
CA VAL A 45 3.36 -12.34 7.76
C VAL A 45 2.12 -13.17 8.12
N SER A 46 1.82 -14.18 7.30
CA SER A 46 0.55 -14.92 7.33
C SER A 46 0.22 -15.52 8.70
N GLY A 47 1.22 -16.04 9.43
CA GLY A 47 1.01 -16.64 10.76
C GLY A 47 0.64 -15.63 11.86
N GLU A 48 1.16 -14.40 11.79
CA GLU A 48 0.84 -13.36 12.78
C GLU A 48 -0.54 -12.76 12.52
N VAL A 49 -0.89 -12.57 11.24
CA VAL A 49 -2.24 -12.20 10.79
C VAL A 49 -3.25 -13.24 11.24
N GLU A 50 -2.94 -14.52 11.05
CA GLU A 50 -3.84 -15.62 11.38
C GLU A 50 -4.11 -15.71 12.88
N SER A 51 -3.08 -15.50 13.70
CA SER A 51 -3.23 -15.51 15.17
C SER A 51 -4.10 -14.35 15.67
N LEU A 52 -3.94 -13.16 15.10
CA LEU A 52 -4.71 -11.97 15.49
C LEU A 52 -6.16 -12.03 15.02
N ILE A 53 -6.38 -12.51 13.79
CA ILE A 53 -7.70 -12.48 13.15
C ILE A 53 -8.57 -13.65 13.60
N ASN A 54 -7.99 -14.79 13.96
CA ASN A 54 -8.75 -15.94 14.47
C ASN A 54 -9.06 -15.84 15.97
N ASP A 55 -8.82 -14.70 16.61
CA ASP A 55 -9.28 -14.49 17.98
C ASP A 55 -10.82 -14.59 18.04
N ASP A 56 -11.32 -15.51 18.86
CA ASP A 56 -12.76 -15.84 18.93
C ASP A 56 -13.63 -14.63 19.32
N ALA A 57 -13.12 -13.76 20.20
CA ALA A 57 -13.85 -12.58 20.62
C ALA A 57 -13.92 -11.55 19.49
N LEU A 58 -12.82 -11.38 18.74
CA LEU A 58 -12.77 -10.50 17.58
C LEU A 58 -13.70 -10.99 16.46
N VAL A 59 -13.65 -12.27 16.10
CA VAL A 59 -14.53 -12.84 15.06
C VAL A 59 -16.00 -12.71 15.48
N SER A 60 -16.32 -13.01 16.74
CA SER A 60 -17.69 -12.87 17.27
C SER A 60 -18.18 -11.42 17.23
N ALA A 61 -17.34 -10.46 17.63
CA ALA A 61 -17.69 -9.04 17.59
C ALA A 61 -17.88 -8.54 16.14
N ALA A 62 -16.99 -8.92 15.22
CA ALA A 62 -17.10 -8.56 13.80
C ALA A 62 -18.38 -9.16 13.18
N CYS A 63 -18.70 -10.43 13.45
CA CYS A 63 -19.94 -11.05 12.99
C CYS A 63 -21.18 -10.33 13.53
N ALA A 64 -21.21 -9.99 14.82
CA ALA A 64 -22.34 -9.25 15.40
C ALA A 64 -22.55 -7.89 14.71
N GLU A 65 -21.47 -7.14 14.50
CA GLU A 65 -21.50 -5.84 13.81
C GLU A 65 -21.93 -5.99 12.34
N ILE A 66 -21.43 -7.01 11.63
CA ILE A 66 -21.87 -7.33 10.26
C ILE A 66 -23.38 -7.57 10.23
N VAL A 67 -23.91 -8.38 11.14
CA VAL A 67 -25.34 -8.71 11.19
C VAL A 67 -26.19 -7.48 11.46
N GLU A 68 -25.77 -6.62 12.38
CA GLU A 68 -26.45 -5.37 12.70
C GLU A 68 -26.47 -4.40 11.51
N LEU A 69 -25.32 -4.18 10.86
CA LEU A 69 -25.17 -3.21 9.77
C LEU A 69 -25.74 -3.70 8.44
N THR A 70 -26.08 -4.99 8.32
CA THR A 70 -26.56 -5.60 7.07
C THR A 70 -28.02 -6.02 7.10
N GLN A 71 -28.80 -5.62 8.11
CA GLN A 71 -30.23 -5.99 8.22
C GLN A 71 -31.07 -5.60 6.99
N ASP A 72 -30.74 -4.48 6.35
CA ASP A 72 -31.40 -3.97 5.14
C ASP A 72 -30.78 -4.49 3.83
N ARG A 73 -29.77 -5.37 3.92
CA ARG A 73 -28.97 -5.85 2.77
C ARG A 73 -29.41 -7.22 2.31
N ARG A 74 -29.45 -7.38 0.99
CA ARG A 74 -29.97 -8.56 0.31
C ARG A 74 -28.88 -9.55 -0.07
N ALA A 75 -27.66 -9.08 -0.36
CA ALA A 75 -26.54 -9.91 -0.81
C ALA A 75 -25.21 -9.36 -0.27
N VAL A 76 -24.69 -10.04 0.75
CA VAL A 76 -23.47 -9.67 1.48
C VAL A 76 -22.33 -10.60 1.08
N LEU A 77 -21.28 -10.02 0.48
CA LEU A 77 -20.08 -10.75 0.07
C LEU A 77 -18.94 -10.51 1.07
N ILE A 78 -18.48 -11.56 1.73
CA ILE A 78 -17.45 -11.52 2.77
C ILE A 78 -16.12 -12.06 2.22
N PHE A 79 -15.04 -11.30 2.38
CA PHE A 79 -13.68 -11.70 2.07
C PHE A 79 -12.90 -12.02 3.34
N ALA A 80 -12.70 -13.30 3.62
CA ALA A 80 -11.92 -13.78 4.76
C ALA A 80 -10.42 -13.88 4.44
N SER A 81 -9.61 -13.99 5.50
CA SER A 81 -8.13 -13.95 5.42
C SER A 81 -7.48 -15.30 5.13
N SER A 82 -8.10 -16.38 5.60
CA SER A 82 -7.65 -17.76 5.38
C SER A 82 -8.86 -18.70 5.39
N VAL A 83 -8.68 -19.95 4.95
CA VAL A 83 -9.73 -20.98 5.02
C VAL A 83 -10.20 -21.21 6.45
N ALA A 84 -9.29 -21.25 7.41
CA ALA A 84 -9.62 -21.41 8.83
C ALA A 84 -10.49 -20.23 9.34
N HIS A 85 -10.07 -19.00 9.04
CA HIS A 85 -10.83 -17.80 9.41
C HIS A 85 -12.22 -17.79 8.76
N GLY A 86 -12.31 -18.10 7.47
CA GLY A 86 -13.60 -18.13 6.76
C GLY A 86 -14.57 -19.18 7.31
N ARG A 87 -14.07 -20.37 7.67
CA ARG A 87 -14.88 -21.40 8.36
C ARG A 87 -15.39 -20.88 9.70
N ARG A 88 -14.52 -20.22 10.47
CA ARG A 88 -14.91 -19.67 11.77
C ARG A 88 -16.01 -18.61 11.66
N VAL A 89 -15.89 -17.70 10.70
CA VAL A 89 -16.91 -16.68 10.42
C VAL A 89 -18.27 -17.32 10.09
N VAL A 90 -18.27 -18.36 9.24
CA VAL A 90 -19.49 -19.08 8.86
C VAL A 90 -20.12 -19.79 10.06
N GLU A 91 -19.30 -20.47 10.87
CA GLU A 91 -19.75 -21.10 12.11
C GLU A 91 -20.39 -20.11 13.08
N VAL A 92 -19.74 -18.96 13.30
CA VAL A 92 -20.23 -17.91 14.21
C VAL A 92 -21.54 -17.30 13.70
N LEU A 93 -21.64 -17.00 12.39
CA LEU A 93 -22.88 -16.52 11.78
C LEU A 93 -24.04 -17.52 11.96
N GLN A 94 -23.76 -18.82 11.79
CA GLN A 94 -24.76 -19.86 11.95
C GLN A 94 -25.14 -20.09 13.42
N GLN A 95 -24.17 -20.23 14.32
CA GLN A 95 -24.39 -20.61 15.71
C GLN A 95 -24.94 -19.46 16.56
N ASN A 96 -24.39 -18.26 16.39
CA ASN A 96 -24.73 -17.12 17.25
C ASN A 96 -25.88 -16.28 16.68
N HIS A 97 -26.11 -16.33 15.36
CA HIS A 97 -27.10 -15.48 14.69
C HIS A 97 -28.13 -16.26 13.87
N GLY A 98 -27.98 -17.58 13.70
CA GLY A 98 -28.91 -18.40 12.91
C GLY A 98 -28.89 -18.08 11.42
N ILE A 99 -27.81 -17.50 10.90
CA ILE A 99 -27.69 -17.04 9.52
C ILE A 99 -26.93 -18.07 8.70
N GLU A 100 -27.58 -18.57 7.63
CA GLU A 100 -26.91 -19.37 6.61
C GLU A 100 -25.92 -18.48 5.84
N CYS A 101 -24.66 -18.92 5.80
CA CYS A 101 -23.60 -18.31 5.01
C CYS A 101 -22.92 -19.38 4.16
N GLY A 102 -22.98 -19.24 2.83
CA GLY A 102 -22.25 -20.11 1.93
C GLY A 102 -20.75 -19.86 2.04
N PHE A 103 -19.94 -20.89 1.84
CA PHE A 103 -18.49 -20.81 1.94
C PHE A 103 -17.81 -21.39 0.71
N VAL A 104 -17.00 -20.56 0.03
CA VAL A 104 -16.28 -20.96 -1.19
C VAL A 104 -14.78 -20.77 -0.99
N THR A 105 -14.02 -21.83 -1.23
CA THR A 105 -12.56 -21.86 -1.22
C THR A 105 -12.04 -22.48 -2.51
N GLY A 106 -10.72 -22.43 -2.72
CA GLY A 106 -10.09 -23.07 -3.89
C GLY A 106 -10.23 -24.59 -3.91
N GLU A 107 -10.60 -25.21 -2.78
CA GLU A 107 -10.83 -26.65 -2.65
C GLU A 107 -12.31 -27.04 -2.81
N THR A 108 -13.23 -26.06 -2.90
CA THR A 108 -14.65 -26.34 -3.12
C THR A 108 -14.83 -27.02 -4.48
N PRO A 109 -15.46 -28.21 -4.54
CA PRO A 109 -15.75 -28.90 -5.80
C PRO A 109 -16.51 -28.00 -6.78
N ALA A 110 -16.28 -28.17 -8.08
CA ALA A 110 -16.85 -27.30 -9.10
C ALA A 110 -18.39 -27.28 -9.07
N ALA A 111 -19.03 -28.44 -8.89
CA ALA A 111 -20.49 -28.55 -8.80
C ALA A 111 -21.04 -27.74 -7.61
N ASP A 112 -20.50 -27.98 -6.41
CA ASP A 112 -20.91 -27.30 -5.18
C ASP A 112 -20.69 -25.79 -5.26
N ARG A 113 -19.57 -25.38 -5.86
CA ARG A 113 -19.26 -23.96 -6.10
C ARG A 113 -20.29 -23.34 -7.04
N ASP A 114 -20.58 -23.97 -8.17
CA ASP A 114 -21.51 -23.44 -9.16
C ASP A 114 -22.94 -23.31 -8.57
N GLU A 115 -23.34 -24.27 -7.74
CA GLU A 115 -24.60 -24.24 -6.99
C GLU A 115 -24.66 -23.07 -5.99
N LEU A 116 -23.65 -22.95 -5.12
CA LEU A 116 -23.58 -21.85 -4.13
C LEU A 116 -23.58 -20.47 -4.81
N LEU A 117 -22.83 -20.33 -5.90
CA LEU A 117 -22.78 -19.08 -6.64
C LEU A 117 -24.10 -18.78 -7.36
N ALA A 118 -24.82 -19.80 -7.85
CA ALA A 118 -26.16 -19.63 -8.43
C ALA A 118 -27.18 -19.19 -7.38
N ARG A 119 -27.19 -19.85 -6.21
CA ARG A 119 -28.04 -19.46 -5.06
C ARG A 119 -27.77 -18.02 -4.62
N PHE A 120 -26.50 -17.61 -4.56
CA PHE A 120 -26.13 -16.25 -4.15
C PHE A 120 -26.42 -15.18 -5.21
N ARG A 121 -26.27 -15.50 -6.51
CA ARG A 121 -26.73 -14.60 -7.59
C ARG A 121 -28.24 -14.38 -7.55
N GLY A 122 -28.98 -15.31 -6.94
CA GLY A 122 -30.43 -15.32 -6.95
C GLY A 122 -30.98 -15.84 -8.27
N ASP A 123 -30.23 -16.72 -8.94
CA ASP A 123 -30.70 -17.41 -10.13
C ASP A 123 -31.93 -18.24 -9.76
N ALA A 124 -32.92 -18.32 -10.66
CA ALA A 124 -34.17 -19.03 -10.38
C ALA A 124 -33.88 -20.48 -9.96
N PRO A 125 -34.52 -20.99 -8.89
CA PRO A 125 -34.20 -22.31 -8.38
C PRO A 125 -34.48 -23.38 -9.43
N THR A 126 -33.50 -24.27 -9.64
CA THR A 126 -33.61 -25.44 -10.53
C THR A 126 -34.53 -26.53 -9.96
N SER A 127 -34.96 -26.37 -8.71
CA SER A 127 -35.81 -27.30 -7.95
C SER A 127 -37.23 -26.76 -7.79
N LEU A 128 -38.23 -27.66 -7.90
CA LEU A 128 -39.64 -27.37 -7.63
C LEU A 128 -39.93 -26.95 -6.17
N LEU A 129 -38.98 -27.19 -5.26
CA LEU A 129 -39.05 -26.80 -3.83
C LEU A 129 -38.28 -25.51 -3.53
N GLY A 130 -37.99 -24.70 -4.56
CA GLY A 130 -37.08 -23.56 -4.60
C GLY A 130 -36.54 -23.03 -3.27
N GLU A 131 -35.23 -23.18 -3.08
CA GLU A 131 -34.53 -22.60 -1.94
C GLU A 131 -34.47 -21.08 -2.07
N GLU A 132 -34.54 -20.39 -0.93
CA GLU A 132 -34.36 -18.94 -0.91
C GLU A 132 -32.94 -18.56 -1.36
N PRO A 133 -32.78 -17.43 -2.07
CA PRO A 133 -31.47 -16.93 -2.45
C PRO A 133 -30.56 -16.76 -1.23
N LEU A 134 -29.31 -17.23 -1.36
CA LEU A 134 -28.33 -17.12 -0.31
C LEU A 134 -27.98 -15.65 -0.06
N ARG A 135 -28.16 -15.19 1.18
CA ARG A 135 -27.92 -13.78 1.56
C ARG A 135 -26.45 -13.47 1.86
N PHE A 136 -25.72 -14.41 2.45
CA PHE A 136 -24.30 -14.24 2.80
C PHE A 136 -23.43 -15.26 2.08
N LEU A 137 -22.34 -14.78 1.47
CA LEU A 137 -21.32 -15.63 0.87
C LEU A 137 -19.94 -15.22 1.38
N CYS A 138 -19.30 -16.11 2.11
CA CYS A 138 -17.92 -15.97 2.53
C CYS A 138 -16.99 -16.67 1.53
N ASN A 139 -15.90 -16.00 1.16
CA ASN A 139 -14.90 -16.56 0.27
C ASN A 139 -13.47 -16.25 0.72
N VAL A 140 -12.55 -17.10 0.27
CA VAL A 140 -11.11 -16.93 0.45
C VAL A 140 -10.44 -17.00 -0.91
N SER A 141 -10.03 -15.84 -1.43
CA SER A 141 -9.15 -15.73 -2.61
C SER A 141 -9.65 -16.40 -3.91
N VAL A 142 -10.94 -16.74 -4.04
CA VAL A 142 -11.53 -17.37 -5.26
C VAL A 142 -12.36 -16.38 -6.10
N LEU A 143 -13.04 -15.42 -5.48
CA LEU A 143 -13.99 -14.53 -6.19
C LEU A 143 -13.33 -13.22 -6.69
N THR A 144 -12.01 -13.20 -6.80
CA THR A 144 -11.25 -12.04 -7.27
C THR A 144 -11.31 -11.86 -8.79
N THR A 145 -11.63 -12.92 -9.55
CA THR A 145 -11.79 -12.91 -11.02
C THR A 145 -12.95 -13.84 -11.44
N GLY A 146 -13.66 -13.53 -12.52
CA GLY A 146 -14.68 -14.44 -13.11
C GLY A 146 -16.06 -14.52 -12.45
N PHE A 147 -16.25 -14.01 -11.23
CA PHE A 147 -17.55 -13.94 -10.56
C PHE A 147 -18.24 -12.58 -10.79
N ASP A 148 -19.47 -12.62 -11.32
CA ASP A 148 -20.33 -11.45 -11.48
C ASP A 148 -21.67 -11.70 -10.78
N ALA A 149 -21.92 -10.93 -9.72
CA ALA A 149 -23.18 -10.95 -8.99
C ALA A 149 -23.66 -9.49 -8.80
N PRO A 150 -24.35 -8.91 -9.80
CA PRO A 150 -24.78 -7.51 -9.75
C PRO A 150 -25.66 -7.17 -8.54
N ARG A 151 -26.36 -8.17 -7.98
CA ARG A 151 -27.21 -8.06 -6.78
C ARG A 151 -26.45 -7.69 -5.50
N VAL A 152 -25.13 -7.91 -5.43
CA VAL A 152 -24.30 -7.61 -4.24
C VAL A 152 -24.47 -6.15 -3.83
N ASP A 153 -25.01 -5.92 -2.65
CA ASP A 153 -25.29 -4.61 -2.06
C ASP A 153 -24.51 -4.36 -0.76
N CYS A 154 -23.73 -5.35 -0.31
CA CYS A 154 -22.72 -5.17 0.72
C CYS A 154 -21.45 -5.99 0.44
N VAL A 155 -20.28 -5.39 0.65
CA VAL A 155 -18.97 -6.06 0.63
C VAL A 155 -18.31 -5.89 2.01
N VAL A 156 -17.87 -7.00 2.58
CA VAL A 156 -17.19 -7.05 3.88
C VAL A 156 -15.74 -7.50 3.70
N MET A 157 -14.80 -6.67 4.14
CA MET A 157 -13.36 -6.95 4.13
C MET A 157 -12.91 -7.34 5.54
N LEU A 158 -12.88 -8.65 5.81
CA LEU A 158 -12.32 -9.20 7.06
C LEU A 158 -10.81 -9.46 6.96
N ARG A 159 -10.25 -9.37 5.76
CA ARG A 159 -8.81 -9.51 5.52
C ARG A 159 -8.09 -8.16 5.43
N PRO A 160 -6.94 -7.99 6.10
CA PRO A 160 -6.02 -6.93 5.74
C PRO A 160 -5.39 -7.26 4.37
N THR A 161 -5.17 -6.24 3.56
CA THR A 161 -4.43 -6.33 2.29
C THR A 161 -3.48 -5.14 2.19
N MET A 162 -2.30 -5.39 1.64
CA MET A 162 -1.33 -4.35 1.25
C MET A 162 -1.49 -3.94 -0.22
N SER A 163 -2.37 -4.60 -0.98
CA SER A 163 -2.63 -4.31 -2.39
C SER A 163 -3.90 -3.47 -2.56
N PRO A 164 -3.77 -2.18 -2.96
CA PRO A 164 -4.93 -1.34 -3.30
C PRO A 164 -5.70 -1.90 -4.50
N GLY A 165 -5.00 -2.53 -5.44
CA GLY A 165 -5.62 -3.17 -6.61
C GLY A 165 -6.54 -4.30 -6.21
N LEU A 166 -6.11 -5.15 -5.27
CA LEU A 166 -6.94 -6.24 -4.74
C LEU A 166 -8.15 -5.70 -3.96
N LEU A 167 -7.96 -4.67 -3.13
CA LEU A 167 -9.06 -3.99 -2.44
C LEU A 167 -10.09 -3.46 -3.45
N TYR A 168 -9.63 -2.77 -4.49
CA TYR A 168 -10.50 -2.25 -5.54
C TYR A 168 -11.21 -3.37 -6.32
N GLN A 169 -10.55 -4.49 -6.59
CA GLN A 169 -11.16 -5.65 -7.24
C GLN A 169 -12.24 -6.29 -6.36
N CYS A 170 -11.98 -6.48 -5.07
CA CYS A 170 -12.94 -7.03 -4.11
C CYS A 170 -14.16 -6.13 -3.98
N VAL A 171 -13.95 -4.85 -3.68
CA VAL A 171 -15.06 -3.90 -3.47
C VAL A 171 -15.78 -3.60 -4.78
N GLY A 172 -15.06 -3.58 -5.91
CA GLY A 172 -15.63 -3.39 -7.25
C GLY A 172 -16.72 -4.40 -7.60
N ARG A 173 -16.76 -5.58 -6.97
CA ARG A 173 -17.83 -6.57 -7.14
C ARG A 173 -19.20 -6.01 -6.72
N GLY A 174 -19.25 -5.16 -5.69
CA GLY A 174 -20.48 -4.53 -5.22
C GLY A 174 -20.91 -3.30 -6.03
N PHE A 175 -20.06 -2.76 -6.91
CA PHE A 175 -20.31 -1.49 -7.61
C PHE A 175 -21.08 -1.59 -8.92
N ARG A 176 -21.36 -2.82 -9.38
CA ARG A 176 -22.22 -3.10 -10.54
C ARG A 176 -23.62 -2.53 -10.31
N LEU A 177 -24.32 -2.07 -11.34
CA LEU A 177 -25.71 -1.61 -11.19
C LEU A 177 -26.67 -2.80 -11.13
N HIS A 178 -27.73 -2.68 -10.34
CA HIS A 178 -28.82 -3.64 -10.30
C HIS A 178 -30.14 -2.91 -10.00
N PRO A 179 -31.29 -3.25 -10.63
CA PRO A 179 -32.56 -2.53 -10.44
C PRO A 179 -33.00 -2.43 -8.97
N ASP A 180 -32.74 -3.49 -8.21
CA ASP A 180 -33.08 -3.57 -6.79
C ASP A 180 -32.03 -2.96 -5.84
N LYS A 181 -30.95 -2.39 -6.37
CA LYS A 181 -29.82 -1.89 -5.58
C LYS A 181 -29.71 -0.38 -5.69
N GLN A 182 -29.88 0.31 -4.55
CA GLN A 182 -29.74 1.77 -4.45
C GLN A 182 -28.29 2.20 -4.19
N ASP A 183 -27.61 1.49 -3.30
CA ASP A 183 -26.24 1.75 -2.91
C ASP A 183 -25.49 0.43 -2.59
N CYS A 184 -24.18 0.54 -2.42
CA CYS A 184 -23.34 -0.56 -1.95
C CYS A 184 -22.65 -0.12 -0.65
N LEU A 185 -22.85 -0.92 0.41
CA LEU A 185 -22.20 -0.76 1.71
C LEU A 185 -20.86 -1.50 1.72
N VAL A 186 -19.78 -0.82 2.10
CA VAL A 186 -18.47 -1.43 2.29
C VAL A 186 -18.11 -1.39 3.76
N LEU A 187 -17.96 -2.57 4.36
CA LEU A 187 -17.52 -2.74 5.75
C LEU A 187 -16.07 -3.20 5.75
N ASP A 188 -15.20 -2.44 6.39
CA ASP A 188 -13.77 -2.73 6.44
C ASP A 188 -13.29 -2.97 7.87
N PHE A 189 -12.98 -4.24 8.15
CA PHE A 189 -12.44 -4.71 9.42
C PHE A 189 -10.92 -4.98 9.34
N GLY A 190 -10.37 -5.04 8.12
CA GLY A 190 -8.94 -5.24 7.85
C GLY A 190 -8.07 -3.97 7.87
N GLY A 191 -8.67 -2.82 8.22
CA GLY A 191 -8.01 -1.51 8.23
C GLY A 191 -7.49 -1.07 6.85
N ASN A 192 -8.13 -1.51 5.78
CA ASN A 192 -7.71 -1.29 4.41
C ASN A 192 -7.99 0.12 3.90
N ILE A 193 -9.10 0.73 4.30
CA ILE A 193 -9.48 2.09 3.91
C ILE A 193 -8.56 3.11 4.57
N GLU A 194 -8.22 2.89 5.85
CA GLU A 194 -7.22 3.70 6.55
C GLU A 194 -5.84 3.56 5.89
N ARG A 195 -5.49 2.35 5.46
CA ARG A 195 -4.20 2.03 4.83
C ARG A 195 -4.05 2.53 3.39
N HIS A 196 -5.11 2.45 2.59
CA HIS A 196 -5.07 2.74 1.14
C HIS A 196 -5.78 4.03 0.74
N GLY A 197 -6.48 4.66 1.67
CA GLY A 197 -7.33 5.81 1.42
C GLY A 197 -8.73 5.45 0.91
N PRO A 198 -9.57 6.48 0.63
CA PRO A 198 -10.95 6.31 0.18
C PRO A 198 -11.05 5.49 -1.11
N ILE A 199 -11.98 4.55 -1.16
CA ILE A 199 -12.10 3.56 -2.26
C ILE A 199 -12.34 4.22 -3.62
N ASP A 200 -13.02 5.36 -3.67
CA ASP A 200 -13.25 6.18 -4.86
C ASP A 200 -12.00 6.84 -5.43
N GLN A 201 -10.95 6.97 -4.61
CA GLN A 201 -9.67 7.58 -4.99
C GLN A 201 -8.59 6.54 -5.30
N ILE A 202 -8.87 5.25 -5.06
CA ILE A 202 -7.99 4.15 -5.45
C ILE A 202 -7.99 4.03 -6.98
N LYS A 203 -7.02 4.70 -7.62
CA LYS A 203 -6.72 4.50 -9.04
C LYS A 203 -5.79 3.29 -9.15
N PRO A 204 -6.19 2.19 -9.82
CA PRO A 204 -5.21 1.20 -10.24
C PRO A 204 -4.17 1.93 -11.07
N LYS A 205 -2.91 1.94 -10.62
CA LYS A 205 -1.83 2.53 -11.43
C LYS A 205 -1.74 1.71 -12.72
N GLU A 206 -2.15 2.30 -13.84
CA GLU A 206 -1.67 1.88 -15.15
C GLU A 206 -0.16 2.19 -15.19
N LYS A 207 0.65 1.29 -14.65
CA LYS A 207 2.08 1.33 -14.94
C LYS A 207 2.21 0.89 -16.39
N GLN A 208 2.79 1.76 -17.23
CA GLN A 208 3.35 1.33 -18.51
C GLN A 208 4.27 0.15 -18.22
N LEU A 209 3.85 -1.05 -18.62
CA LEU A 209 4.65 -2.27 -18.53
C LEU A 209 5.95 -2.00 -19.29
N ARG A 210 7.07 -1.93 -18.57
CA ARG A 210 8.39 -2.10 -19.21
C ARG A 210 8.39 -3.54 -19.75
N SER A 211 8.73 -3.73 -21.02
CA SER A 211 8.70 -5.06 -21.61
C SER A 211 9.60 -6.00 -20.82
N GLY A 212 9.04 -7.07 -20.26
CA GLY A 212 9.77 -8.07 -19.48
C GLY A 212 9.55 -8.05 -17.96
N SER A 213 8.72 -7.15 -17.40
CA SER A 213 8.33 -7.28 -15.99
C SER A 213 7.19 -8.30 -15.83
N GLU A 214 7.44 -9.36 -15.06
CA GLU A 214 6.37 -10.28 -14.62
C GLU A 214 5.28 -9.52 -13.85
N PRO A 215 4.00 -9.90 -14.03
CA PRO A 215 2.91 -9.29 -13.27
C PRO A 215 3.14 -9.45 -11.76
N PRO A 216 2.66 -8.50 -10.94
CA PRO A 216 2.90 -8.51 -9.49
C PRO A 216 2.23 -9.67 -8.74
N ALA A 217 1.31 -10.38 -9.41
CA ALA A 217 0.65 -11.57 -8.91
C ALA A 217 0.66 -12.67 -9.99
N LYS A 218 0.81 -13.91 -9.54
CA LYS A 218 0.69 -15.15 -10.30
C LYS A 218 -0.54 -15.92 -9.81
N GLU A 219 -1.19 -16.64 -10.70
CA GLU A 219 -2.30 -17.51 -10.33
C GLU A 219 -1.75 -18.88 -9.90
N CYS A 220 -2.27 -19.43 -8.81
CA CYS A 220 -1.91 -20.77 -8.37
C CYS A 220 -2.56 -21.83 -9.25
N GLU A 221 -1.76 -22.68 -9.89
CA GLU A 221 -2.27 -23.74 -10.77
C GLU A 221 -3.14 -24.78 -10.05
N LYS A 222 -2.97 -24.94 -8.72
CA LYS A 222 -3.75 -25.91 -7.93
C LYS A 222 -5.09 -25.35 -7.45
N CYS A 223 -5.13 -24.08 -7.03
CA CYS A 223 -6.30 -23.51 -6.33
C CYS A 223 -6.80 -22.20 -6.92
N HIS A 224 -6.21 -21.75 -8.03
CA HIS A 224 -6.53 -20.53 -8.78
C HIS A 224 -6.45 -19.23 -7.95
N ALA A 225 -5.86 -19.28 -6.76
CA ALA A 225 -5.62 -18.09 -5.95
C ALA A 225 -4.64 -17.15 -6.67
N LEU A 226 -4.94 -15.86 -6.68
CA LEU A 226 -3.98 -14.82 -7.07
C LEU A 226 -2.99 -14.61 -5.94
N VAL A 227 -1.76 -15.08 -6.14
CA VAL A 227 -0.67 -15.05 -5.16
C VAL A 227 0.42 -14.11 -5.64
N ALA A 228 0.99 -13.30 -4.75
CA ALA A 228 2.13 -12.46 -5.13
C ALA A 228 3.30 -13.31 -5.66
N CYS A 229 4.00 -12.82 -6.70
CA CYS A 229 5.07 -13.60 -7.36
C CYS A 229 6.26 -13.97 -6.44
N GLY A 230 6.37 -13.34 -5.26
CA GLY A 230 7.41 -13.62 -4.26
C GLY A 230 7.22 -14.88 -3.42
N TYR A 231 6.04 -15.52 -3.45
CA TYR A 231 5.80 -16.73 -2.67
C TYR A 231 6.45 -17.96 -3.33
N ALA A 232 7.19 -18.75 -2.54
CA ALA A 232 7.72 -20.05 -2.95
C ALA A 232 6.65 -21.15 -2.87
N ASN A 233 5.65 -20.99 -2.00
CA ASN A 233 4.50 -21.87 -1.87
C ASN A 233 3.22 -21.04 -1.84
N CYS A 234 2.15 -21.55 -2.44
CA CYS A 234 0.83 -20.94 -2.36
C CYS A 234 0.41 -20.83 -0.89
N PRO A 235 0.13 -19.62 -0.37
CA PRO A 235 -0.29 -19.44 1.02
C PRO A 235 -1.66 -20.06 1.30
N GLU A 236 -2.45 -20.32 0.25
CA GLU A 236 -3.81 -20.84 0.37
C GLU A 236 -3.86 -22.38 0.41
N CYS A 237 -2.98 -23.08 -0.33
CA CYS A 237 -3.07 -24.54 -0.48
C CYS A 237 -1.72 -25.28 -0.35
N GLY A 238 -0.66 -24.55 0.00
CA GLY A 238 0.70 -25.08 0.19
C GLY A 238 1.43 -25.48 -1.09
N HIS A 239 0.80 -25.35 -2.26
CA HIS A 239 1.39 -25.78 -3.54
C HIS A 239 2.72 -25.07 -3.83
N PRO A 240 3.83 -25.80 -4.02
CA PRO A 240 5.12 -25.19 -4.32
C PRO A 240 5.11 -24.59 -5.73
N PHE A 241 5.49 -23.32 -5.84
CA PHE A 241 5.71 -22.67 -7.12
C PHE A 241 7.10 -23.00 -7.66
N PRO A 242 7.29 -23.06 -8.99
CA PRO A 242 8.62 -23.26 -9.55
C PRO A 242 9.57 -22.15 -9.07
N PRO A 243 10.84 -22.49 -8.76
CA PRO A 243 11.81 -21.51 -8.30
C PRO A 243 12.02 -20.46 -9.39
N SER A 244 11.83 -19.18 -9.05
CA SER A 244 12.07 -18.08 -9.97
C SER A 244 13.56 -18.02 -10.32
N GLN A 245 13.92 -18.06 -11.60
CA GLN A 245 15.25 -17.65 -12.04
C GLN A 245 15.35 -16.14 -11.83
N ARG A 246 15.87 -15.73 -10.68
CA ARG A 246 16.25 -14.34 -10.41
C ARG A 246 17.75 -14.31 -10.21
N GLU A 247 18.45 -13.58 -11.07
CA GLU A 247 19.76 -13.06 -10.73
C GLU A 247 19.61 -12.21 -9.47
N ALA A 248 20.42 -12.50 -8.46
CA ALA A 248 20.33 -11.90 -7.14
C ALA A 248 20.63 -10.39 -7.24
N HIS A 249 19.58 -9.57 -7.11
CA HIS A 249 19.74 -8.18 -6.74
C HIS A 249 19.55 -8.10 -5.22
N ASP A 250 20.57 -7.60 -4.53
CA ASP A 250 20.61 -7.47 -3.07
C ASP A 250 19.42 -6.65 -2.56
N ALA A 251 18.61 -7.31 -1.75
CA ALA A 251 17.42 -6.76 -1.13
C ALA A 251 17.79 -6.09 0.18
N GLU A 252 18.04 -4.78 0.17
CA GLU A 252 17.87 -3.97 1.38
C GLU A 252 16.41 -3.50 1.48
N ALA A 253 15.78 -3.89 2.58
CA ALA A 253 14.40 -3.58 2.90
C ALA A 253 14.17 -2.06 2.89
N SER A 254 13.13 -1.66 2.16
CA SER A 254 12.59 -0.30 2.17
C SER A 254 11.57 -0.20 3.30
N GLU A 255 11.98 0.31 4.44
CA GLU A 255 11.07 0.93 5.40
C GLU A 255 10.66 2.30 4.85
N ALA A 256 9.43 2.43 4.37
CA ALA A 256 8.83 3.73 4.06
C ALA A 256 7.32 3.64 4.23
N GLY A 257 6.85 4.36 5.26
CA GLY A 257 5.47 4.43 5.70
C GLY A 257 4.54 5.16 4.73
N VAL A 258 3.27 4.78 4.89
CA VAL A 258 2.05 5.26 4.25
C VAL A 258 1.71 6.68 4.73
N LEU A 259 1.77 7.65 3.82
CA LEU A 259 0.79 8.69 3.45
C LEU A 259 1.44 9.39 2.23
N SER A 260 0.73 10.24 1.47
CA SER A 260 1.40 11.13 0.51
C SER A 260 0.71 12.48 0.50
N GLY A 261 1.40 13.50 0.98
CA GLY A 261 1.03 14.90 0.82
C GLY A 261 1.18 15.75 2.08
N GLU A 262 1.12 15.17 3.29
CA GLU A 262 1.43 15.93 4.50
C GLU A 262 2.94 16.17 4.57
N VAL A 263 3.29 17.44 4.45
CA VAL A 263 4.64 17.94 4.61
C VAL A 263 4.74 18.35 6.07
N THR A 264 5.49 17.60 6.86
CA THR A 264 5.77 17.98 8.25
C THR A 264 7.15 18.61 8.29
N ASP A 265 7.20 19.90 8.61
CA ASP A 265 8.44 20.63 8.81
C ASP A 265 8.67 20.77 10.32
N ILE A 266 9.72 20.13 10.84
CA ILE A 266 10.11 20.21 12.25
C ILE A 266 11.45 20.91 12.34
N GLU A 267 11.53 21.94 13.19
CA GLU A 267 12.78 22.64 13.48
C GLU A 267 13.46 21.99 14.69
N TYR A 268 14.75 21.67 14.52
CA TYR A 268 15.58 21.07 15.56
C TYR A 268 16.76 21.98 15.89
N ASN A 269 17.15 22.00 17.16
CA ASN A 269 18.42 22.56 17.60
C ASN A 269 19.53 21.55 17.31
N VAL A 270 20.60 21.99 16.65
CA VAL A 270 21.78 21.17 16.39
C VAL A 270 22.65 21.16 17.63
N GLN A 271 22.96 19.98 18.12
CA GLN A 271 23.79 19.78 19.32
C GLN A 271 25.25 19.48 18.95
N ASP A 272 25.46 18.74 17.87
CA ASP A 272 26.78 18.35 17.38
C ASP A 272 26.74 18.05 15.88
N ILE A 273 27.91 18.06 15.22
CA ILE A 273 28.07 17.87 13.79
C ILE A 273 29.27 16.96 13.50
N ILE A 274 29.05 15.93 12.68
CA ILE A 274 30.12 15.05 12.23
C ILE A 274 30.22 15.07 10.70
N TYR A 275 31.44 15.21 10.20
CA TYR A 275 31.75 15.19 8.76
C TYR A 275 32.41 13.87 8.37
N ARG A 276 32.00 13.28 7.25
CA ARG A 276 32.57 12.02 6.73
C ARG A 276 32.57 12.01 5.20
N ILE A 277 33.52 11.31 4.59
CA ILE A 277 33.45 11.00 3.16
C ILE A 277 32.44 9.88 2.93
N HIS A 278 31.52 10.09 1.98
CA HIS A 278 30.57 9.09 1.54
C HIS A 278 30.85 8.66 0.10
N ARG A 279 30.90 7.34 -0.09
CA ARG A 279 30.92 6.67 -1.39
C ARG A 279 29.59 5.91 -1.56
N LYS A 280 29.02 5.98 -2.75
CA LYS A 280 27.84 5.18 -3.10
C LYS A 280 28.23 3.70 -3.06
N ARG A 281 27.34 2.84 -2.53
CA ARG A 281 27.57 1.39 -2.46
C ARG A 281 27.74 0.83 -3.88
N ASP A 282 28.70 -0.07 -4.04
CA ASP A 282 29.08 -0.73 -5.30
C ASP A 282 29.55 0.23 -6.41
N ALA A 283 30.01 1.41 -6.03
CA ALA A 283 30.59 2.36 -6.97
C ALA A 283 32.06 2.04 -7.24
N ASP A 284 32.49 2.22 -8.50
CA ASP A 284 33.88 2.08 -8.92
C ASP A 284 34.81 2.97 -8.04
N GLU A 285 36.10 2.61 -7.95
CA GLU A 285 37.07 3.36 -7.12
C GLU A 285 37.14 4.85 -7.50
N ASP A 286 36.92 5.16 -8.78
CA ASP A 286 36.93 6.51 -9.38
C ASP A 286 35.57 7.23 -9.29
N ALA A 287 34.56 6.63 -8.67
CA ALA A 287 33.25 7.25 -8.57
C ALA A 287 33.29 8.53 -7.71
N PRO A 288 32.57 9.60 -8.12
CA PRO A 288 32.66 10.90 -7.47
C PRO A 288 32.14 10.82 -6.03
N ARG A 289 32.92 11.35 -5.09
CA ARG A 289 32.63 11.30 -3.66
C ARG A 289 31.79 12.49 -3.20
N CYS A 290 31.08 12.28 -2.10
CA CYS A 290 30.31 13.31 -1.41
C CYS A 290 30.86 13.54 0.01
N LEU A 291 30.78 14.77 0.50
CA LEU A 291 30.91 15.06 1.92
C LEU A 291 29.55 14.79 2.58
N ARG A 292 29.47 13.82 3.49
CA ARG A 292 28.31 13.56 4.34
C ARG A 292 28.43 14.40 5.59
N VAL A 293 27.35 15.10 5.93
CA VAL A 293 27.24 15.91 7.15
C VAL A 293 26.14 15.30 8.01
N ASP A 294 26.49 14.88 9.22
CA ASP A 294 25.59 14.26 10.19
C ASP A 294 25.32 15.25 11.34
N TYR A 295 24.06 15.68 11.50
CA TYR A 295 23.63 16.59 12.55
C TYR A 295 22.97 15.83 13.71
N MET A 296 23.49 15.98 14.92
CA MET A 296 22.86 15.46 16.14
C MET A 296 21.75 16.41 16.57
N ILE A 297 20.50 15.95 16.49
CA ILE A 297 19.29 16.76 16.76
C ILE A 297 18.50 16.28 18.00
N GLY A 298 19.00 15.26 18.68
CA GLY A 298 18.41 14.70 19.90
C GLY A 298 19.25 13.55 20.45
N LEU A 299 18.78 12.95 21.54
CA LEU A 299 19.42 11.79 22.15
C LEU A 299 19.30 10.58 21.20
N ASP A 300 20.42 10.19 20.60
CA ASP A 300 20.51 9.14 19.56
C ASP A 300 19.72 9.42 18.28
N HIS A 301 19.44 10.71 17.98
CA HIS A 301 18.76 11.12 16.75
C HIS A 301 19.70 11.95 15.87
N TRP A 302 20.02 11.41 14.70
CA TRP A 302 20.92 12.02 13.72
C TRP A 302 20.22 12.23 12.38
N GLN A 303 20.39 13.42 11.80
CA GLN A 303 19.92 13.72 10.45
C GLN A 303 21.10 14.00 9.53
N SER A 304 21.13 13.35 8.37
CA SER A 304 22.23 13.47 7.42
C SER A 304 21.85 14.29 6.18
N GLU A 305 22.83 14.99 5.61
CA GLU A 305 22.79 15.47 4.22
C GLU A 305 24.09 15.15 3.47
N PHE A 306 24.04 15.17 2.14
CA PHE A 306 25.14 14.78 1.26
C PHE A 306 25.48 15.91 0.30
N ILE A 307 26.72 16.39 0.39
CA ILE A 307 27.24 17.50 -0.41
C ILE A 307 28.10 16.91 -1.52
N CYS A 308 27.65 17.05 -2.76
CA CYS A 308 28.27 16.43 -3.94
C CYS A 308 29.52 17.20 -4.41
N ILE A 309 30.60 17.15 -3.63
CA ILE A 309 31.85 17.89 -3.86
C ILE A 309 32.52 17.52 -5.20
N GLU A 310 32.63 16.23 -5.53
CA GLU A 310 33.38 15.78 -6.73
C GLU A 310 32.48 15.55 -7.95
N HIS A 311 31.19 15.81 -7.82
CA HIS A 311 30.26 15.65 -8.94
C HIS A 311 30.39 16.81 -9.94
N THR A 312 29.68 16.72 -11.06
CA THR A 312 29.60 17.78 -12.07
C THR A 312 28.15 18.23 -12.29
N GLY A 313 27.96 19.32 -13.04
CA GLY A 313 26.63 19.83 -13.40
C GLY A 313 25.83 20.34 -12.19
N TYR A 314 24.53 20.03 -12.17
CA TYR A 314 23.58 20.55 -11.18
C TYR A 314 23.94 20.18 -9.73
N ALA A 315 24.46 18.97 -9.51
CA ALA A 315 24.84 18.50 -8.18
C ALA A 315 26.00 19.32 -7.59
N LYS A 316 27.03 19.61 -8.39
CA LYS A 316 28.16 20.47 -7.99
C LYS A 316 27.73 21.91 -7.76
N ALA A 317 26.86 22.44 -8.61
CA ALA A 317 26.34 23.80 -8.43
C ALA A 317 25.63 23.96 -7.07
N LYS A 318 24.84 22.96 -6.65
CA LYS A 318 24.24 22.93 -5.31
C LYS A 318 25.26 22.84 -4.19
N ALA A 319 26.30 22.00 -4.35
CA ALA A 319 27.39 21.91 -3.38
C ALA A 319 28.10 23.25 -3.19
N ASN A 320 28.36 23.98 -4.28
CA ASN A 320 29.00 25.30 -4.23
C ASN A 320 28.15 26.34 -3.48
N VAL A 321 26.82 26.33 -3.68
CA VAL A 321 25.90 27.22 -2.95
C VAL A 321 25.85 26.87 -1.47
N TRP A 322 25.82 25.59 -1.12
CA TRP A 322 25.86 25.15 0.27
C TRP A 322 27.17 25.60 0.95
N TRP A 323 28.30 25.47 0.24
CA TRP A 323 29.61 25.83 0.75
C TRP A 323 29.77 27.33 0.97
N SER A 324 29.37 28.16 0.00
CA SER A 324 29.54 29.62 0.07
C SER A 324 28.70 30.29 1.17
N GLN A 325 27.73 29.58 1.74
CA GLN A 325 26.97 30.05 2.90
C GLN A 325 27.71 29.81 4.23
N ARG A 326 28.72 28.93 4.24
CA ARG A 326 29.39 28.44 5.45
C ARG A 326 30.87 28.76 5.50
N CYS A 327 31.50 28.98 4.36
CA CYS A 327 32.91 29.29 4.25
C CYS A 327 33.09 30.50 3.35
N LEU A 328 34.07 31.35 3.68
CA LEU A 328 34.49 32.46 2.84
C LEU A 328 35.26 31.96 1.60
N ASP A 329 35.97 30.86 1.75
CA ASP A 329 36.75 30.25 0.69
C ASP A 329 35.88 29.42 -0.27
N PRO A 330 36.27 29.34 -1.56
CA PRO A 330 35.49 28.61 -2.56
C PRO A 330 35.41 27.12 -2.24
N CYS A 331 34.32 26.49 -2.66
CA CYS A 331 34.12 25.05 -2.51
C CYS A 331 35.26 24.28 -3.20
N PRO A 332 35.98 23.40 -2.46
CA PRO A 332 37.05 22.60 -3.03
C PRO A 332 36.51 21.62 -4.06
N ASN A 333 37.40 21.08 -4.90
CA ASN A 333 37.04 20.09 -5.92
C ASN A 333 37.32 18.65 -5.47
N ASN A 334 37.98 18.46 -4.32
CA ASN A 334 38.28 17.17 -3.70
C ASN A 334 37.47 17.02 -2.40
N ALA A 335 36.83 15.86 -2.21
CA ALA A 335 36.06 15.57 -1.00
C ALA A 335 36.93 15.42 0.26
N GLU A 336 38.21 15.04 0.13
CA GLU A 336 39.16 14.99 1.24
C GLU A 336 39.51 16.39 1.75
N GLU A 337 39.89 17.29 0.84
CA GLU A 337 40.13 18.70 1.17
C GLU A 337 38.89 19.33 1.82
N ALA A 338 37.69 19.03 1.30
CA ALA A 338 36.45 19.48 1.92
C ALA A 338 36.27 18.98 3.36
N LEU A 339 36.65 17.73 3.64
CA LEU A 339 36.57 17.12 4.95
C LEU A 339 37.58 17.76 5.92
N ASP A 340 38.80 18.03 5.47
CA ASP A 340 39.86 18.63 6.28
C ASP A 340 39.45 20.04 6.72
N ILE A 341 38.92 20.85 5.81
CA ILE A 341 38.41 22.20 6.10
C ILE A 341 37.25 22.15 7.10
N ALA A 342 36.34 21.17 6.94
CA ALA A 342 35.22 20.99 7.84
C ALA A 342 35.68 20.59 9.25
N ASN A 343 36.62 19.65 9.37
CA ASN A 343 37.18 19.21 10.64
C ASN A 343 38.06 20.27 11.32
N ALA A 344 38.65 21.18 10.53
CA ALA A 344 39.35 22.35 11.05
C ALA A 344 38.41 23.42 11.66
N GLY A 345 37.09 23.25 11.55
CA GLY A 345 36.10 24.17 12.11
C GLY A 345 35.94 25.46 11.30
N LEU A 346 36.31 25.45 10.01
CA LEU A 346 36.23 26.61 9.12
C LEU A 346 34.87 26.75 8.43
N LEU A 347 33.91 25.90 8.78
CA LEU A 347 32.53 25.97 8.31
C LEU A 347 31.61 26.54 9.40
N ALA A 348 30.77 27.49 9.03
CA ALA A 348 29.71 27.99 9.90
C ALA A 348 28.82 26.83 10.36
N SER A 349 28.76 26.62 11.67
CA SER A 349 27.92 25.58 12.26
C SER A 349 26.45 26.05 12.28
N PRO A 350 25.49 25.25 11.77
CA PRO A 350 24.07 25.52 11.99
C PRO A 350 23.72 25.44 13.46
N GLU A 351 22.99 26.43 13.96
CA GLU A 351 22.35 26.39 15.27
C GLU A 351 21.05 25.59 15.22
N ARG A 352 20.33 25.69 14.08
CA ARG A 352 19.05 25.03 13.84
C ARG A 352 18.91 24.51 12.42
N ILE A 353 18.24 23.38 12.26
CA ILE A 353 17.85 22.82 10.97
C ILE A 353 16.36 22.53 10.93
N THR A 354 15.73 22.75 9.76
CA THR A 354 14.36 22.32 9.48
C THR A 354 14.40 21.04 8.68
N VAL A 355 13.87 19.98 9.26
CA VAL A 355 13.76 18.65 8.65
C VAL A 355 12.33 18.48 8.17
N GLN A 356 12.21 18.23 6.88
CA GLN A 356 10.96 17.98 6.19
C GLN A 356 10.78 16.48 6.02
N SER A 357 9.77 15.95 6.68
CA SER A 357 9.30 14.58 6.48
C SER A 357 8.12 14.64 5.51
N ILE A 358 8.32 14.09 4.31
CA ILE A 358 7.24 13.91 3.34
C ILE A 358 6.80 12.48 3.46
N THR A 359 5.56 12.27 3.87
CA THR A 359 5.08 10.90 4.03
C THR A 359 5.19 10.13 2.71
N GLY A 360 5.64 8.87 2.80
CA GLY A 360 5.95 8.04 1.64
C GLY A 360 7.37 8.20 1.07
N GLN A 361 8.18 9.16 1.57
CA GLN A 361 9.62 9.19 1.26
C GLN A 361 10.41 8.43 2.33
N LYS A 362 11.42 7.67 1.89
CA LYS A 362 12.30 6.86 2.76
C LYS A 362 13.23 7.73 3.62
N TYR A 363 13.51 8.96 3.18
CA TYR A 363 14.49 9.82 3.82
C TYR A 363 13.91 11.21 3.99
N ASP A 364 13.99 11.71 5.21
CA ASP A 364 13.69 13.09 5.54
C ASP A 364 14.75 14.02 4.94
N ARG A 365 14.33 15.23 4.59
CA ARG A 365 15.17 16.20 3.89
C ARG A 365 15.36 17.44 4.73
N ILE A 366 16.60 17.90 4.83
CA ILE A 366 16.87 19.22 5.39
C ILE A 366 16.49 20.27 4.34
N THR A 367 15.54 21.14 4.66
CA THR A 367 15.02 22.15 3.72
C THR A 367 15.48 23.56 4.06
N LYS A 368 15.79 23.83 5.33
CA LYS A 368 16.26 25.13 5.81
C LYS A 368 17.27 24.94 6.93
N GLN A 369 18.22 25.86 7.02
CA GLN A 369 19.21 25.90 8.10
C GLN A 369 19.40 27.34 8.56
N THR A 370 19.55 27.52 9.88
CA THR A 370 19.94 28.79 10.50
C THR A 370 21.39 28.65 10.92
N LEU A 371 22.28 29.32 10.19
CA LEU A 371 23.73 29.26 10.41
C LEU A 371 24.15 30.27 11.47
N GLY A 372 25.11 29.88 12.30
CA GLY A 372 25.86 30.80 13.15
C GLY A 372 26.82 31.68 12.33
N GLU A 373 27.71 32.37 13.02
CA GLU A 373 28.72 33.22 12.37
C GLU A 373 29.68 32.38 11.51
N ILE A 374 29.99 32.88 10.32
CA ILE A 374 31.02 32.28 9.46
C ILE A 374 32.38 32.48 10.14
N PRO A 375 33.15 31.41 10.40
CA PRO A 375 34.48 31.54 10.96
C PRO A 375 35.34 32.49 10.12
N ASN A 376 35.94 33.49 10.76
CA ASN A 376 36.76 34.51 10.08
C ASN A 376 38.24 34.10 9.97
N ALA A 377 38.57 32.84 10.23
CA ALA A 377 39.91 32.30 10.01
C ALA A 377 40.03 31.89 8.55
N ALA A 378 40.98 32.47 7.81
CA ALA A 378 41.26 32.07 6.43
C ALA A 378 41.98 30.71 6.41
N LEU A 379 41.83 29.93 5.34
CA LEU A 379 42.54 28.66 5.15
C LEU A 379 44.06 28.75 5.34
N GLU A 380 44.66 29.92 5.10
CA GLU A 380 46.11 30.16 5.28
C GLU A 380 46.58 30.14 6.75
N GLU A 381 45.67 30.22 7.72
CA GLU A 381 45.99 30.23 9.17
C GLU A 381 45.70 28.89 9.87
N ALA A 382 45.19 27.88 9.15
CA ALA A 382 44.85 26.58 9.72
C ALA A 382 46.07 25.66 9.85
N PRO A 383 46.24 24.94 10.99
CA PRO A 383 47.33 23.98 11.16
C PRO A 383 46.97 22.69 10.40
N PHE A 384 47.47 22.56 9.17
CA PHE A 384 47.42 21.31 8.41
C PHE A 384 48.34 20.24 9.00
#